data_AF-A0A533VPE1-F1
#
_entry.id   AF-A0A533VPE1-F1
#
_cell.length_a   1.000
_cell.length_b   1.000
_cell.length_c   1.000
_cell.angle_alpha   90.00
_cell.angle_beta   90.00
_cell.angle_gamma   90.00
#
_symmetry.space_group_name_H-M   'P 1'
#
loop_
_entity.id
_entity.type
_entity.pdbx_description
1 polymer ?
#
loop_
_entity_poly.entity_id
_entity_poly.type
_entity_poly.pdbx_seq_one_letter_code
_entity_poly.pdbx_strand_id
1 'polypeptide(L)'
;MQHLASKTPARCAVCGETETNPGTFPMVIGVGRVCMNCGMAKVRCEVCGSEVKRLTSSKFQGRILCLNDHMKEVEKYKQHMLKTYDEEVEPASSIFDKARKEGPEGYTLLAVRRARNSRHVWEAEYEKTEIFLMRCS
;
A
#
# COMPACT_ATOMS: atom_id res chain seq x y z
N MET A 1 -3.09 12.26 6.77
CA MET A 1 -3.61 12.52 5.41
C MET A 1 -4.81 13.45 5.52
N GLN A 2 -4.61 14.76 5.33
CA GLN A 2 -5.72 15.72 5.28
C GLN A 2 -6.35 15.63 3.89
N HIS A 3 -7.60 15.19 3.82
CA HIS A 3 -8.35 15.19 2.57
C HIS A 3 -8.62 16.64 2.14
N LEU A 4 -8.01 17.09 1.04
CA LEU A 4 -8.39 18.31 0.36
C LEU A 4 -9.89 18.27 0.09
N ALA A 5 -10.65 19.22 0.64
CA ALA A 5 -12.07 19.35 0.40
C ALA A 5 -12.30 19.60 -1.11
N SER A 6 -12.97 18.65 -1.76
CA SER A 6 -13.40 18.80 -3.15
C SER A 6 -14.38 19.96 -3.24
N LYS A 7 -14.11 20.95 -4.10
CA LYS A 7 -15.03 22.08 -4.35
C LYS A 7 -16.27 21.66 -5.16
N THR A 8 -16.21 20.52 -5.83
CA THR A 8 -17.31 19.99 -6.64
C THR A 8 -18.03 18.85 -5.91
N PRO A 9 -19.38 18.82 -5.96
CA PRO A 9 -20.15 17.71 -5.41
C PRO A 9 -19.78 16.40 -6.10
N ALA A 10 -19.47 15.36 -5.33
CA ALA A 10 -19.20 14.04 -5.87
C ALA A 10 -20.51 13.29 -6.22
N ARG A 11 -20.42 12.32 -7.13
CA ARG A 11 -21.46 11.31 -7.32
C ARG A 11 -21.06 10.01 -6.65
N CYS A 12 -22.01 9.34 -5.99
CA CYS A 12 -21.80 8.05 -5.39
C CYS A 12 -21.50 7.02 -6.49
N ALA A 13 -20.36 6.35 -6.39
CA ALA A 13 -19.93 5.33 -7.35
C ALA A 13 -20.80 4.06 -7.34
N VAL A 14 -21.69 3.91 -6.35
CA VAL A 14 -22.55 2.72 -6.20
C VAL A 14 -23.98 2.99 -6.68
N CYS A 15 -24.63 4.05 -6.18
CA CYS A 15 -26.03 4.36 -6.49
C CYS A 15 -26.22 5.56 -7.43
N GLY A 16 -25.16 6.32 -7.73
CA GLY A 16 -25.23 7.50 -8.59
C GLY A 16 -25.76 8.77 -7.92
N GLU A 17 -26.18 8.72 -6.66
CA GLU A 17 -26.63 9.89 -5.90
C GLU A 17 -25.58 11.01 -5.91
N THR A 18 -26.02 12.25 -6.12
CA THR A 18 -25.13 13.41 -6.07
C THR A 18 -25.09 13.93 -4.64
N GLU A 19 -23.88 14.21 -4.18
CA GLU A 19 -23.59 14.77 -2.88
C GLU A 19 -24.28 16.13 -2.69
N THR A 20 -25.01 16.29 -1.59
CA THR A 20 -25.69 17.55 -1.25
C THR A 20 -24.70 18.60 -0.75
N ASN A 21 -23.72 18.17 0.06
CA ASN A 21 -22.68 19.03 0.62
C ASN A 21 -21.29 18.49 0.22
N PRO A 22 -20.49 19.25 -0.56
CA PRO A 22 -19.20 18.77 -1.05
C PRO A 22 -18.27 18.26 0.07
N GLY A 23 -17.70 17.07 -0.10
CA GLY A 23 -16.74 16.46 0.82
C GLY A 23 -17.31 15.54 1.90
N THR A 24 -18.63 15.34 1.96
CA THR A 24 -19.32 14.35 2.81
C THR A 24 -19.18 12.90 2.34
N PHE A 25 -18.99 12.64 1.06
CA PHE A 25 -18.85 11.28 0.52
C PHE A 25 -17.41 10.79 0.71
N PRO A 26 -17.15 9.80 1.59
CA PRO A 26 -15.82 9.23 1.76
C PRO A 26 -15.32 8.53 0.49
N MET A 27 -14.01 8.55 0.30
CA MET A 27 -13.34 7.78 -0.76
C MET A 27 -13.10 6.34 -0.28
N VAL A 28 -13.55 5.37 -1.07
CA VAL A 28 -13.26 3.94 -0.87
C VAL A 28 -12.26 3.50 -1.93
N ILE A 29 -11.17 2.87 -1.50
CA ILE A 29 -10.04 2.48 -2.37
C ILE A 29 -10.54 1.54 -3.49
N GLY A 30 -10.27 1.92 -4.75
CA GLY A 30 -10.65 1.14 -5.94
C GLY A 30 -12.15 1.16 -6.29
N VAL A 31 -12.98 1.86 -5.51
CA VAL A 31 -14.42 2.04 -5.78
C VAL A 31 -14.73 3.50 -6.15
N GLY A 32 -14.19 4.46 -5.41
CA GLY A 32 -14.44 5.90 -5.61
C GLY A 32 -15.17 6.53 -4.43
N ARG A 33 -15.80 7.70 -4.64
CA ARG A 33 -16.59 8.40 -3.62
C ARG A 33 -17.93 7.67 -3.42
N VAL A 34 -18.29 7.35 -2.18
CA VAL A 34 -19.50 6.57 -1.87
C VAL A 34 -20.35 7.31 -0.84
N CYS A 35 -21.66 7.37 -1.02
CA CYS A 35 -22.58 7.95 -0.04
C CYS A 35 -22.58 7.13 1.26
N MET A 36 -22.95 7.74 2.38
CA MET A 36 -22.89 7.06 3.69
C MET A 36 -23.78 5.80 3.76
N ASN A 37 -24.94 5.80 3.10
CA ASN A 37 -25.81 4.64 3.06
C ASN A 37 -25.15 3.45 2.33
N CYS A 38 -24.64 3.70 1.11
CA CYS A 38 -23.91 2.68 0.36
C CYS A 38 -22.58 2.30 1.02
N GLY A 39 -21.92 3.21 1.75
CA GLY A 39 -20.68 2.94 2.46
C GLY A 39 -20.88 1.99 3.66
N MET A 40 -22.01 2.11 4.35
CA MET A 40 -22.31 1.30 5.55
C MET A 40 -22.80 -0.11 5.22
N ALA A 41 -23.20 -0.36 3.97
CA ALA A 41 -23.55 -1.70 3.51
C ALA A 41 -22.38 -2.69 3.74
N LYS A 42 -22.73 -3.88 4.23
CA LYS A 42 -21.77 -4.97 4.40
C LYS A 42 -21.39 -5.55 3.05
N VAL A 43 -20.12 -5.88 2.91
CA VAL A 43 -19.55 -6.61 1.76
C VAL A 43 -18.65 -7.72 2.29
N ARG A 44 -18.57 -8.81 1.53
CA ARG A 44 -17.77 -9.98 1.91
C ARG A 44 -16.38 -9.88 1.25
N CYS A 45 -15.34 -10.10 2.04
CA CYS A 45 -13.97 -10.25 1.52
C CYS A 45 -13.89 -11.54 0.70
N GLU A 46 -13.41 -11.45 -0.54
CA GLU A 46 -13.25 -12.59 -1.45
C GLU A 46 -11.98 -13.42 -1.19
N VAL A 47 -11.21 -13.11 -0.13
CA VAL A 47 -10.02 -13.87 0.29
C VAL A 47 -10.31 -14.60 1.60
N CYS A 48 -10.50 -13.87 2.70
CA CYS A 48 -10.75 -14.48 4.01
C CYS A 48 -12.23 -14.73 4.34
N GLY A 49 -13.17 -14.28 3.50
CA GLY A 49 -14.61 -14.49 3.71
C GLY A 49 -15.27 -13.62 4.78
N SER A 50 -14.53 -12.73 5.45
CA SER A 50 -15.06 -11.82 6.48
C SER A 50 -16.06 -10.81 5.92
N GLU A 51 -17.08 -10.45 6.70
CA GLU A 51 -17.97 -9.34 6.40
C GLU A 51 -17.43 -8.04 6.97
N VAL A 52 -17.24 -7.03 6.11
CA VAL A 52 -16.79 -5.69 6.50
C VAL A 52 -17.73 -4.64 5.91
N LYS A 53 -17.73 -3.43 6.47
CA LYS A 53 -18.43 -2.32 5.82
C LYS A 53 -17.69 -1.95 4.53
N ARG A 54 -18.43 -1.51 3.50
CA ARG A 54 -17.82 -1.07 2.24
C ARG A 54 -16.79 0.06 2.46
N LEU A 55 -17.03 0.95 3.43
CA LEU A 55 -16.07 2.00 3.83
C LEU A 55 -14.73 1.45 4.33
N THR A 56 -14.74 0.25 4.91
CA THR A 56 -13.55 -0.43 5.44
C THR A 56 -13.14 -1.59 4.54
N SER A 57 -13.40 -1.46 3.25
CA SER A 57 -13.03 -2.41 2.21
C SER A 57 -12.30 -1.70 1.07
N SER A 58 -11.79 -2.49 0.13
CA SER A 58 -11.23 -1.98 -1.11
C SER A 58 -11.69 -2.86 -2.27
N LYS A 59 -11.63 -2.32 -3.48
CA LYS A 59 -11.72 -3.11 -4.70
C LYS A 59 -10.34 -3.17 -5.34
N PHE A 60 -9.73 -4.35 -5.36
CA PHE A 60 -8.41 -4.57 -5.91
C PHE A 60 -8.49 -5.62 -7.01
N GLN A 61 -8.06 -5.27 -8.23
CA GLN A 61 -8.14 -6.13 -9.41
C GLN A 61 -9.54 -6.75 -9.62
N GLY A 62 -10.59 -5.95 -9.41
CA GLY A 62 -11.98 -6.40 -9.57
C GLY A 62 -12.60 -7.09 -8.35
N ARG A 63 -11.79 -7.54 -7.38
CA ARG A 63 -12.22 -8.28 -6.19
C ARG A 63 -12.43 -7.36 -4.99
N ILE A 64 -13.41 -7.67 -4.15
CA ILE A 64 -13.65 -6.97 -2.88
C ILE A 64 -12.79 -7.59 -1.78
N LEU A 65 -11.92 -6.78 -1.18
CA LEU A 65 -11.02 -7.20 -0.12
C LEU A 65 -11.26 -6.39 1.16
N CYS A 66 -11.13 -7.05 2.31
CA CYS A 66 -10.93 -6.31 3.57
C CYS A 66 -9.56 -5.60 3.53
N LEU A 67 -9.39 -4.54 4.32
CA LEU A 67 -8.15 -3.75 4.28
C LEU A 67 -6.91 -4.59 4.60
N ASN A 68 -7.01 -5.61 5.47
CA ASN A 68 -5.88 -6.47 5.80
C ASN A 68 -5.40 -7.28 4.58
N ASP A 69 -6.31 -7.93 3.87
CA ASP A 69 -5.94 -8.71 2.68
C ASP A 69 -5.58 -7.81 1.50
N HIS A 70 -6.17 -6.61 1.41
CA HIS A 70 -5.73 -5.60 0.46
C HIS A 70 -4.26 -5.24 0.67
N MET A 71 -3.83 -4.98 1.90
CA MET A 71 -2.43 -4.66 2.19
C MET A 71 -1.49 -5.80 1.80
N LYS A 72 -1.86 -7.05 2.09
CA LYS A 72 -1.09 -8.23 1.65
C LYS A 72 -1.00 -8.33 0.13
N GLU A 73 -2.11 -8.11 -0.58
CA GLU A 73 -2.10 -8.11 -2.05
C GLU A 73 -1.22 -6.98 -2.58
N VAL A 74 -1.38 -5.75 -2.08
CA VAL A 74 -0.52 -4.61 -2.49
C VAL A 74 0.96 -4.92 -2.23
N GLU A 75 1.31 -5.54 -1.11
CA GLU A 75 2.68 -5.98 -0.83
C GLU A 75 3.19 -7.00 -1.83
N LYS A 76 2.35 -7.94 -2.30
CA LYS A 76 2.73 -8.85 -3.40
C LYS A 76 3.05 -8.12 -4.70
N TYR A 77 2.47 -6.94 -4.94
CA TYR A 77 2.73 -6.16 -6.16
C TYR A 77 3.75 -5.04 -5.96
N LYS A 78 4.30 -4.86 -4.75
CA LYS A 78 5.43 -3.94 -4.56
C LYS A 78 6.61 -4.47 -5.36
N GLN A 79 6.94 -3.77 -6.43
CA GLN A 79 8.10 -4.10 -7.26
C GLN A 79 9.39 -3.76 -6.52
N HIS A 80 9.36 -2.72 -5.68
CA HIS A 80 10.48 -2.23 -4.90
C HIS A 80 10.14 -2.21 -3.40
N MET A 81 11.14 -2.52 -2.58
CA MET A 81 11.06 -2.46 -1.13
C MET A 81 12.27 -1.72 -0.56
N LEU A 82 12.05 -0.95 0.50
CA LEU A 82 13.10 -0.30 1.29
C LEU A 82 13.10 -0.88 2.69
N LYS A 83 14.27 -1.29 3.17
CA LYS A 83 14.50 -1.69 4.56
C LYS A 83 15.55 -0.76 5.16
N THR A 84 15.27 -0.25 6.35
CA THR A 84 16.16 0.69 7.04
C THR A 84 16.97 -0.02 8.11
N TYR A 85 18.23 0.37 8.24
CA TYR A 85 19.16 -0.06 9.28
C TYR A 85 19.69 1.20 9.99
N ASP A 86 19.98 1.11 11.28
CA ASP A 86 20.48 2.23 12.07
C ASP A 86 21.91 1.93 12.53
N GLU A 87 22.87 2.79 12.19
CA GLU A 87 24.28 2.71 12.61
C GLU A 87 24.45 2.70 14.13
N GLU A 88 23.52 3.31 14.86
CA GLU A 88 23.55 3.35 16.33
C GLU A 88 23.21 1.98 16.95
N VAL A 89 22.49 1.13 16.21
CA VAL A 89 22.12 -0.23 16.63
C VAL A 89 23.06 -1.25 15.99
N GLU A 90 23.47 -1.03 14.75
CA GLU A 90 24.20 -1.98 13.92
C GLU A 90 25.39 -1.30 13.25
N PRO A 91 26.63 -1.79 13.41
CA PRO A 91 27.79 -1.11 12.84
C PRO A 91 27.71 -1.08 11.32
N ALA A 92 28.04 0.07 10.72
CA ALA A 92 27.97 0.32 9.28
C ALA A 92 28.65 -0.75 8.42
N SER A 93 29.77 -1.31 8.90
CA SER A 93 30.52 -2.38 8.25
C SER A 93 29.73 -3.69 8.10
N SER A 94 28.72 -3.92 8.94
CA SER A 94 27.88 -5.12 8.93
C SER A 94 26.59 -4.96 8.13
N ILE A 95 26.14 -3.73 7.88
CA ILE A 95 24.85 -3.42 7.26
C ILE A 95 24.74 -4.04 5.87
N PHE A 96 25.79 -3.94 5.05
CA PHE A 96 25.77 -4.50 3.69
C PHE A 96 25.57 -6.03 3.69
N ASP A 97 26.36 -6.75 4.50
CA ASP A 97 26.25 -8.20 4.57
C ASP A 97 24.92 -8.66 5.17
N LYS A 98 24.40 -7.92 6.15
CA LYS A 98 23.10 -8.19 6.74
C LYS A 98 21.97 -7.95 5.74
N ALA A 99 22.00 -6.82 5.02
CA ALA A 99 21.04 -6.51 3.97
C ALA A 99 21.02 -7.58 2.88
N ARG A 100 22.18 -8.17 2.55
CA ARG A 100 22.29 -9.27 1.59
C ARG A 100 21.73 -10.59 2.12
N LYS A 101 22.00 -10.94 3.39
CA LYS A 101 21.59 -12.24 3.99
C LYS A 101 20.15 -12.26 4.49
N GLU A 102 19.68 -11.15 5.04
CA GLU A 102 18.34 -10.98 5.63
C GLU A 102 17.40 -10.19 4.71
N GLY A 103 17.64 -10.29 3.40
CA GLY A 103 16.76 -9.71 2.39
C GLY A 103 15.36 -10.33 2.44
N PRO A 104 14.32 -9.58 2.05
CA PRO A 104 12.97 -10.11 1.92
C PRO A 104 12.93 -11.27 0.91
N GLU A 105 12.19 -12.33 1.22
CA GLU A 105 12.04 -13.48 0.32
C GLU A 105 11.42 -13.05 -1.03
N GLY A 106 11.99 -13.52 -2.14
CA GLY A 106 11.55 -13.16 -3.49
C GLY A 106 12.04 -11.80 -3.99
N TYR A 107 12.92 -11.12 -3.24
CA TYR A 107 13.54 -9.87 -3.66
C TYR A 107 15.07 -9.99 -3.77
N THR A 108 15.64 -9.25 -4.71
CA THR A 108 17.07 -9.07 -4.93
C THR A 108 17.51 -7.71 -4.42
N LEU A 109 18.59 -7.68 -3.65
CA LEU A 109 19.21 -6.44 -3.17
C LEU A 109 19.80 -5.67 -4.37
N LEU A 110 19.38 -4.42 -4.55
CA LEU A 110 19.91 -3.53 -5.59
C LEU A 110 21.05 -2.67 -5.07
N ALA A 111 20.83 -2.01 -3.92
CA ALA A 111 21.78 -1.07 -3.37
C ALA A 111 21.60 -0.95 -1.86
N VAL A 112 22.68 -0.58 -1.17
CA VAL A 112 22.65 -0.14 0.23
C VAL A 112 23.29 1.24 0.26
N ARG A 113 22.54 2.24 0.75
CA ARG A 113 23.00 3.64 0.77
C ARG A 113 22.57 4.33 2.05
N ARG A 114 23.31 5.35 2.47
CA ARG A 114 22.89 6.21 3.58
C ARG A 114 21.63 6.99 3.17
N ALA A 115 20.65 7.07 4.06
CA ALA A 115 19.41 7.82 3.81
C ALA A 115 19.71 9.30 3.59
N ARG A 116 19.03 9.95 2.63
CA ARG A 116 19.36 11.31 2.17
C ARG A 116 19.44 12.37 3.28
N ASN A 117 18.64 12.21 4.34
CA ASN A 117 18.52 13.17 5.44
C ASN A 117 18.98 12.60 6.78
N SER A 118 19.70 11.47 6.81
CA SER A 118 20.19 10.88 8.05
C SER A 118 21.70 10.69 8.04
N ARG A 119 22.29 10.84 9.23
CA ARG A 119 23.69 10.49 9.48
C ARG A 119 23.86 9.05 9.98
N HIS A 120 22.82 8.40 10.47
CA HIS A 120 22.95 7.05 11.05
C HIS A 120 22.09 6.03 10.30
N VAL A 121 21.06 6.46 9.55
CA VAL A 121 20.18 5.53 8.84
C VAL A 121 20.76 5.14 7.48
N TRP A 122 20.76 3.83 7.22
CA TRP A 122 21.00 3.23 5.91
C TRP A 122 19.72 2.64 5.35
N GLU A 123 19.55 2.76 4.04
CA GLU A 123 18.46 2.21 3.25
C GLU A 123 19.02 1.12 2.34
N ALA A 124 18.54 -0.11 2.52
CA ALA A 124 18.70 -1.18 1.56
C ALA A 124 17.51 -1.19 0.62
N GLU A 125 17.79 -1.06 -0.67
CA GLU A 125 16.81 -1.08 -1.75
C GLU A 125 16.76 -2.47 -2.36
N TYR A 126 15.56 -3.01 -2.46
CA TYR A 126 15.32 -4.32 -3.05
C TYR A 126 14.34 -4.18 -4.21
N GLU A 127 14.50 -5.04 -5.21
CA GLU A 127 13.54 -5.23 -6.29
C GLU A 127 13.15 -6.69 -6.37
N LYS A 128 11.91 -6.99 -6.75
CA LYS A 128 11.50 -8.38 -6.95
C LYS A 128 12.46 -9.10 -7.90
N THR A 129 12.90 -10.29 -7.51
CA THR A 129 13.89 -11.07 -8.26
C THR A 129 13.43 -11.34 -9.69
N GLU A 130 12.14 -11.60 -9.92
CA GLU A 130 11.57 -11.79 -11.26
C GLU A 130 11.80 -10.57 -12.17
N ILE A 131 11.65 -9.35 -11.64
CA ILE A 131 11.84 -8.10 -12.39
C ILE A 131 13.31 -7.83 -12.63
N PHE A 132 14.14 -8.06 -11.61
CA PHE A 132 15.58 -7.89 -11.71
C PHE A 132 16.17 -8.79 -12.80
N LEU A 133 15.79 -10.08 -12.83
CA LEU A 133 16.27 -11.05 -13.82
C LEU A 133 15.84 -10.69 -15.25
N MET A 134 14.65 -10.13 -15.45
CA MET A 134 14.19 -9.68 -16.78
C MET A 134 14.97 -8.49 -17.33
N ARG A 135 15.69 -7.72 -16.50
CA ARG A 135 16.54 -6.60 -16.96
C ARG A 135 17.96 -7.02 -17.31
N CYS A 136 18.39 -8.20 -16.84
CA CYS A 136 19.73 -8.72 -17.05
C CYS A 136 19.81 -9.75 -18.20
N SER A 137 18.72 -9.91 -18.97
CA SER A 137 18.67 -10.66 -20.23
C SER A 137 18.89 -9.76 -21.43
#